data_AF-A0A851X0R1-F1
#
_entry.id   AF-A0A851X0R1-F1
#
_cell.length_a   1.000
_cell.length_b   1.000
_cell.length_c   1.000
_cell.angle_alpha   90.00
_cell.angle_beta   90.00
_cell.angle_gamma   90.00
#
_symmetry.space_group_name_H-M   'P 1'
#
loop_
_entity.id
_entity.type
_entity.pdbx_description
1 polymer ?
#
loop_
_entity_poly.entity_id
_entity_poly.type
_entity_poly.pdbx_seq_one_letter_code
_entity_poly.pdbx_strand_id
1 'polypeptide(L)'
;LPDEHRHSGTNSPRRGPEDAGIMLEMLWGRLDIQANGTIRLRDEELASLRPARRFLQVLEEEVPKTRAEIEQHLTYYSLTDTPLPPTEFDRLLFTSVYSAYQVRSVQGLDKTLWIRFFSQLVDEIFRDLCKGLCPANTTLLQASWPWKEKPSHLASLKYFYRSNLPRTKRDT
;
A
#
# COMPACT_ATOMS: atom_id res chain seq x y z
N LEU A 1 -26.07 -27.38 35.18
CA LEU A 1 -26.25 -27.06 33.75
C LEU A 1 -25.73 -25.63 33.56
N PRO A 2 -24.66 -25.44 32.78
CA PRO A 2 -23.96 -24.16 32.65
C PRO A 2 -24.60 -23.31 31.54
N ASP A 3 -24.45 -21.98 31.61
CA ASP A 3 -24.41 -21.20 30.37
C ASP A 3 -23.25 -20.20 30.45
N GLU A 4 -22.28 -20.48 29.60
CA GLU A 4 -20.95 -19.91 29.50
C GLU A 4 -21.02 -18.85 28.40
N HIS A 5 -21.35 -17.60 28.74
CA HIS A 5 -21.21 -16.50 27.77
C HIS A 5 -19.84 -15.86 27.90
N ARG A 6 -18.87 -16.62 27.41
CA ARG A 6 -17.51 -16.18 27.11
C ARG A 6 -17.60 -15.17 25.97
N HIS A 7 -17.62 -13.89 26.30
CA HIS A 7 -17.39 -12.84 25.32
C HIS A 7 -15.97 -13.01 24.76
N SER A 8 -15.89 -13.70 23.62
CA SER A 8 -14.74 -13.73 22.74
C SER A 8 -14.56 -12.32 22.19
N GLY A 9 -13.91 -11.46 22.97
CA GLY A 9 -13.37 -10.20 22.50
C GLY A 9 -12.35 -10.49 21.42
N THR A 10 -12.77 -10.38 20.17
CA THR A 10 -11.90 -10.32 18.99
C THR A 10 -10.92 -9.18 19.23
N ASN A 11 -9.73 -9.52 19.73
CA ASN A 11 -8.59 -8.63 19.79
C ASN A 11 -8.14 -8.35 18.35
N SER A 12 -8.91 -7.55 17.62
CA SER A 12 -8.37 -6.85 16.46
C SER A 12 -7.27 -5.93 17.00
N PRO A 13 -5.98 -6.21 16.69
CA PRO A 13 -4.90 -5.39 17.18
C PRO A 13 -5.10 -4.00 16.59
N ARG A 14 -5.42 -3.01 17.43
CA ARG A 14 -5.61 -1.64 16.99
C ARG A 14 -4.34 -1.21 16.26
N ARG A 15 -4.47 -0.93 14.96
CA ARG A 15 -3.38 -0.46 14.12
C ARG A 15 -3.09 0.99 14.51
N GLY A 16 -2.06 1.18 15.33
CA GLY A 16 -1.67 2.49 15.83
C GLY A 16 -0.81 3.26 14.83
N PRO A 17 -0.64 4.58 14.99
CA PRO A 17 0.30 5.36 14.18
C PRO A 17 1.75 4.85 14.30
N GLU A 18 2.09 4.21 15.43
CA GLU A 18 3.37 3.53 15.66
C GLU A 18 3.62 2.38 14.65
N ASP A 19 2.58 1.62 14.30
CA ASP A 19 2.68 0.52 13.32
C ASP A 19 3.03 1.06 11.93
N ALA A 20 2.55 2.26 11.58
CA ALA A 20 2.87 2.92 10.31
C ALA A 20 4.34 3.39 10.26
N GLY A 21 4.90 3.82 11.39
CA GLY A 21 6.32 4.16 11.51
C GLY A 21 7.23 2.96 11.23
N ILE A 22 6.90 1.81 11.84
CA ILE A 22 7.63 0.55 11.61
C ILE A 22 7.53 0.13 10.13
N MET A 23 6.34 0.22 9.54
CA MET A 23 6.15 -0.11 8.12
C MET A 23 7.00 0.77 7.20
N LEU A 24 7.06 2.08 7.46
CA LEU A 24 7.90 3.00 6.70
C LEU A 24 9.39 2.62 6.80
N GLU A 25 9.86 2.29 8.02
CA GLU A 25 11.24 1.86 8.24
C GLU A 25 11.57 0.57 7.46
N MET A 26 10.64 -0.38 7.42
CA MET A 26 10.81 -1.61 6.63
C MET A 26 10.96 -1.31 5.12
N LEU A 27 10.12 -0.41 4.60
CA LEU A 27 10.10 -0.05 3.18
C LEU A 27 11.34 0.73 2.73
N TRP A 28 12.00 1.47 3.62
CA TRP A 28 13.12 2.37 3.28
C TRP A 28 14.50 1.71 3.09
N GLY A 29 14.60 0.39 3.18
CA GLY A 29 15.87 -0.26 2.82
C GLY A 29 16.10 -1.63 3.44
N ARG A 30 15.11 -2.15 4.17
CA ARG A 30 15.26 -3.41 4.90
C ARG A 30 14.51 -4.57 4.25
N LEU A 31 13.58 -4.30 3.34
CA LEU A 31 12.79 -5.32 2.63
C LEU A 31 13.51 -5.86 1.38
N ASP A 32 13.59 -7.18 1.29
CA ASP A 32 14.12 -7.94 0.16
C ASP A 32 13.04 -8.89 -0.37
N ILE A 33 12.59 -8.65 -1.60
CA ILE A 33 11.62 -9.50 -2.29
C ILE A 33 12.37 -10.22 -3.41
N GLN A 34 12.42 -11.54 -3.32
CA GLN A 34 13.12 -12.37 -4.28
C GLN A 34 12.26 -12.61 -5.53
N ALA A 35 12.88 -13.06 -6.62
CA ALA A 35 12.20 -13.33 -7.88
C ALA A 35 11.14 -14.44 -7.78
N ASN A 36 11.28 -15.35 -6.81
CA ASN A 36 10.30 -16.39 -6.48
C ASN A 36 9.13 -15.87 -5.61
N GLY A 37 9.08 -14.56 -5.33
CA GLY A 37 8.04 -13.95 -4.51
C GLY A 37 8.31 -13.98 -3.00
N THR A 38 9.35 -14.67 -2.53
CA THR A 38 9.70 -14.75 -1.10
C THR A 38 10.13 -13.40 -0.55
N ILE A 39 9.58 -13.02 0.59
CA ILE A 39 9.81 -11.72 1.21
C ILE A 39 10.59 -11.88 2.50
N ARG A 40 11.66 -11.10 2.65
CA ARG A 40 12.52 -11.11 3.83
C ARG A 40 12.85 -9.70 4.27
N LEU A 41 13.07 -9.54 5.57
CA LEU A 41 13.61 -8.32 6.14
C LEU A 41 15.04 -8.60 6.58
N ARG A 42 16.00 -7.79 6.12
CA ARG A 42 17.43 -7.99 6.39
C ARG A 42 17.85 -7.65 7.83
N ASP A 43 17.02 -6.87 8.51
CA ASP A 43 17.26 -6.46 9.88
C ASP A 43 16.47 -7.36 10.84
N GLU A 44 17.20 -8.12 11.64
CA GLU A 44 16.63 -9.10 12.56
C GLU A 44 15.88 -8.44 13.73
N GLU A 45 16.35 -7.28 14.21
CA GLU A 45 15.68 -6.53 15.27
C GLU A 45 14.31 -6.05 14.79
N LEU A 46 14.29 -5.41 13.60
CA LEU A 46 13.05 -4.93 12.98
C LEU A 46 12.13 -6.10 12.61
N ALA A 47 12.68 -7.23 12.16
CA ALA A 47 11.91 -8.43 11.78
C ALA A 47 11.25 -9.10 13.00
N SER A 48 11.84 -8.94 14.18
CA SER A 48 11.31 -9.50 15.43
C SER A 48 10.05 -8.77 15.90
N LEU A 49 9.82 -7.53 15.44
CA LEU A 49 8.67 -6.73 15.86
C LEU A 49 7.36 -7.35 15.38
N ARG A 50 6.35 -7.37 16.26
CA ARG A 50 5.02 -7.90 15.95
C ARG A 50 4.37 -7.22 14.73
N PRO A 51 4.44 -5.88 14.56
CA PRO A 51 3.90 -5.21 13.38
C PRO A 51 4.63 -5.62 12.09
N ALA A 52 5.95 -5.80 12.15
CA ALA A 52 6.75 -6.25 11.01
C ALA A 52 6.37 -7.68 10.57
N ARG A 53 6.24 -8.61 11.52
CA ARG A 53 5.79 -9.98 11.20
C ARG A 53 4.41 -10.01 10.55
N ARG A 54 3.47 -9.19 11.05
CA ARG A 54 2.13 -9.09 10.44
C ARG A 54 2.21 -8.53 9.02
N PHE A 55 2.99 -7.47 8.80
CA PHE A 55 3.18 -6.89 7.48
C PHE A 55 3.78 -7.90 6.49
N LEU A 56 4.80 -8.65 6.90
CA LEU A 56 5.41 -9.70 6.08
C LEU A 56 4.39 -10.80 5.74
N GLN A 57 3.56 -11.20 6.71
CA GLN A 57 2.50 -12.18 6.48
C GLN A 57 1.50 -11.70 5.43
N VAL A 58 1.01 -10.46 5.53
CA VAL A 58 0.08 -9.89 4.54
C VAL A 58 0.72 -9.82 3.15
N LEU A 59 1.98 -9.37 3.08
CA LEU A 59 2.71 -9.33 1.83
C LEU A 59 2.91 -10.72 1.22
N GLU A 60 3.09 -11.77 2.01
CA GLU A 60 3.31 -13.14 1.50
C GLU A 60 1.99 -13.83 1.11
N GLU A 61 0.96 -13.70 1.94
CA GLU A 61 -0.29 -14.48 1.84
C GLU A 61 -1.39 -13.77 1.05
N GLU A 62 -1.51 -12.44 1.17
CA GLU A 62 -2.65 -11.70 0.63
C GLU A 62 -2.32 -10.97 -0.68
N VAL A 63 -1.05 -10.57 -0.88
CA VAL A 63 -0.66 -9.79 -2.05
C VAL A 63 -0.50 -10.67 -3.29
N PRO A 64 -1.23 -10.36 -4.38
CA PRO A 64 -1.11 -11.09 -5.63
C PRO A 64 0.31 -10.94 -6.20
N LYS A 65 0.85 -12.06 -6.70
CA LYS A 65 2.23 -12.13 -7.20
C LYS A 65 2.28 -12.25 -8.70
N THR A 66 1.18 -12.71 -9.31
CA THR A 66 1.09 -12.94 -10.74
C THR A 66 0.41 -11.78 -11.46
N ARG A 67 0.71 -11.66 -12.75
CA ARG A 67 0.10 -10.67 -13.64
C ARG A 67 -1.43 -10.77 -13.64
N ALA A 68 -1.97 -11.99 -13.77
CA ALA A 68 -3.40 -12.23 -13.91
C ALA A 68 -4.17 -11.83 -12.65
N GLU A 69 -3.64 -12.14 -11.47
CA GLU A 69 -4.25 -11.76 -10.19
C GLU A 69 -4.27 -10.23 -10.02
N ILE A 70 -3.18 -9.53 -10.39
CA ILE A 70 -3.13 -8.07 -10.32
C ILE A 70 -4.13 -7.43 -11.29
N GLU A 71 -4.25 -7.93 -12.52
CA GLU A 71 -5.23 -7.46 -13.50
C GLU A 71 -6.68 -7.68 -13.01
N GLN A 72 -6.95 -8.83 -12.38
CA GLN A 72 -8.24 -9.13 -11.77
C GLN A 72 -8.56 -8.14 -10.63
N HIS A 73 -7.60 -7.85 -9.75
CA HIS A 73 -7.79 -6.89 -8.67
C HIS A 73 -8.03 -5.47 -9.18
N LEU A 74 -7.24 -5.02 -10.16
CA LEU A 74 -7.44 -3.71 -10.78
C LEU A 74 -8.84 -3.58 -11.39
N THR A 75 -9.33 -4.65 -12.03
CA THR A 75 -10.70 -4.70 -12.55
C THR A 75 -11.71 -4.57 -11.41
N TYR A 76 -11.56 -5.36 -10.34
CA TYR A 76 -12.41 -5.27 -9.16
C TYR A 76 -12.44 -3.86 -8.54
N TYR A 77 -11.29 -3.22 -8.33
CA TYR A 77 -11.21 -1.88 -7.76
C TYR A 77 -11.89 -0.83 -8.65
N SER A 78 -11.68 -0.92 -9.97
CA SER A 78 -12.28 0.01 -10.94
C SER A 78 -13.81 -0.06 -11.01
N LEU A 79 -14.40 -1.21 -10.68
CA LEU A 79 -15.85 -1.44 -10.68
C LEU A 79 -16.49 -1.16 -9.31
N THR A 80 -15.69 -0.92 -8.28
CA THR A 80 -16.19 -0.72 -6.92
C THR A 80 -16.42 0.78 -6.67
N ASP A 81 -17.68 1.21 -6.66
CA ASP A 81 -18.03 2.63 -6.46
C ASP A 81 -18.08 3.06 -4.98
N THR A 82 -18.08 2.12 -4.05
CA THR A 82 -18.03 2.40 -2.61
C THR A 82 -16.59 2.36 -2.08
N PRO A 83 -16.28 3.03 -0.96
CA PRO A 83 -14.99 2.88 -0.30
C PRO A 83 -14.69 1.40 0.00
N LEU A 84 -13.44 0.98 -0.24
CA LEU A 84 -13.02 -0.39 0.02
C LEU A 84 -13.06 -0.70 1.52
N PRO A 85 -13.40 -1.95 1.90
CA PRO A 85 -13.14 -2.43 3.26
C PRO A 85 -11.65 -2.29 3.61
N PRO A 86 -11.29 -2.07 4.89
CA PRO A 86 -9.89 -1.87 5.29
C PRO A 86 -8.92 -2.96 4.81
N THR A 87 -9.35 -4.23 4.81
CA THR A 87 -8.55 -5.35 4.34
C THR A 87 -8.28 -5.30 2.83
N GLU A 88 -9.28 -4.91 2.04
CA GLU A 88 -9.12 -4.77 0.58
C GLU A 88 -8.27 -3.54 0.24
N PHE A 89 -8.40 -2.46 1.02
CA PHE A 89 -7.54 -1.28 0.87
C PHE A 89 -6.08 -1.61 1.23
N ASP A 90 -5.84 -2.39 2.28
CA ASP A 90 -4.51 -2.89 2.63
C ASP A 90 -3.92 -3.73 1.51
N ARG A 91 -4.73 -4.64 0.94
CA ARG A 91 -4.33 -5.46 -0.20
C ARG A 91 -3.95 -4.60 -1.40
N LEU A 92 -4.75 -3.58 -1.73
CA LEU A 92 -4.44 -2.60 -2.78
C LEU A 92 -3.11 -1.89 -2.50
N LEU A 93 -2.94 -1.36 -1.29
CA LEU A 93 -1.73 -0.65 -0.86
C LEU A 93 -0.49 -1.54 -0.96
N PHE A 94 -0.53 -2.76 -0.44
CA PHE A 94 0.62 -3.65 -0.44
C PHE A 94 0.91 -4.25 -1.81
N THR A 95 -0.10 -4.40 -2.67
CA THR A 95 0.12 -4.73 -4.09
C THR A 95 0.89 -3.62 -4.80
N SER A 96 0.63 -2.35 -4.47
CA SER A 96 1.38 -1.21 -5.01
C SER A 96 2.85 -1.24 -4.56
N VAL A 97 3.11 -1.57 -3.30
CA VAL A 97 4.46 -1.74 -2.75
C VAL A 97 5.20 -2.88 -3.47
N TYR A 98 4.56 -4.03 -3.62
CA TYR A 98 5.13 -5.16 -4.34
C TYR A 98 5.47 -4.79 -5.79
N SER A 99 4.55 -4.11 -6.49
CA SER A 99 4.78 -3.64 -7.86
C SER A 99 5.96 -2.67 -7.96
N ALA A 100 6.06 -1.71 -7.02
CA ALA A 100 7.20 -0.78 -6.95
C ALA A 100 8.53 -1.51 -6.75
N TYR A 101 8.53 -2.58 -5.95
CA TYR A 101 9.71 -3.41 -5.77
C TYR A 101 10.08 -4.12 -7.07
N GLN A 102 9.11 -4.70 -7.77
CA GLN A 102 9.35 -5.36 -9.05
C GLN A 102 9.94 -4.39 -10.09
N VAL A 103 9.47 -3.14 -10.13
CA VAL A 103 10.09 -2.10 -10.99
C VAL A 103 11.60 -1.93 -10.73
N ARG A 104 12.05 -2.12 -9.48
CA ARG A 104 13.47 -2.05 -9.11
C ARG A 104 14.24 -3.31 -9.50
N SER A 105 13.64 -4.49 -9.40
CA SER A 105 14.32 -5.78 -9.57
C SER A 105 14.33 -6.29 -11.02
N VAL A 106 13.26 -6.06 -11.80
CA VAL A 106 13.12 -6.61 -13.16
C VAL A 106 13.68 -5.63 -14.21
N GLN A 107 14.18 -6.18 -15.33
CA GLN A 107 14.68 -5.42 -16.48
C GLN A 107 13.85 -5.73 -17.75
N GLY A 108 14.02 -4.95 -18.81
CA GLY A 108 13.38 -5.21 -20.11
C GLY A 108 11.86 -4.93 -20.13
N LEU A 109 11.13 -5.62 -21.01
CA LEU A 109 9.68 -5.40 -21.21
C LEU A 109 8.85 -5.61 -19.94
N ASP A 110 9.26 -6.53 -19.08
CA ASP A 110 8.56 -6.82 -17.83
C ASP A 110 8.60 -5.61 -16.88
N LYS A 111 9.66 -4.81 -16.92
CA LYS A 111 9.74 -3.56 -16.13
C LYS A 111 8.65 -2.57 -16.53
N THR A 112 8.35 -2.43 -17.82
CA THR A 112 7.28 -1.53 -18.30
C THR A 112 5.91 -1.99 -17.80
N LEU A 113 5.68 -3.31 -17.76
CA LEU A 113 4.47 -3.89 -17.19
C LEU A 113 4.34 -3.56 -15.70
N TRP A 114 5.40 -3.75 -14.91
CA TRP A 114 5.40 -3.45 -13.48
C TRP A 114 5.22 -1.95 -13.19
N ILE A 115 5.80 -1.07 -14.03
CA ILE A 115 5.57 0.38 -13.95
C ILE A 115 4.08 0.68 -14.17
N ARG A 116 3.46 0.06 -15.17
CA ARG A 116 2.04 0.23 -15.46
C ARG A 116 1.17 -0.21 -14.28
N PHE A 117 1.43 -1.40 -13.72
CA PHE A 117 0.70 -1.88 -12.54
C PHE A 117 0.86 -0.96 -11.35
N PHE A 118 2.09 -0.54 -11.05
CA PHE A 118 2.34 0.39 -9.96
C PHE A 118 1.53 1.69 -10.12
N SER A 119 1.58 2.31 -11.30
CA SER A 119 0.82 3.52 -11.58
C SER A 119 -0.69 3.33 -11.40
N GLN A 120 -1.26 2.27 -11.99
CA GLN A 120 -2.69 1.99 -11.89
C GLN A 120 -3.14 1.72 -10.44
N LEU A 121 -2.35 1.00 -9.66
CA LEU A 121 -2.64 0.73 -8.24
C LEU A 121 -2.61 2.03 -7.43
N VAL A 122 -1.64 2.91 -7.70
CA VAL A 122 -1.57 4.23 -7.05
C VAL A 122 -2.78 5.10 -7.41
N ASP A 123 -3.21 5.07 -8.66
CA ASP A 123 -4.43 5.78 -9.09
C ASP A 123 -5.67 5.26 -8.37
N GLU A 124 -5.80 3.94 -8.21
CA GLU A 124 -6.89 3.31 -7.46
C GLU A 124 -6.84 3.62 -5.95
N ILE A 125 -5.65 3.74 -5.34
CA ILE A 125 -5.51 4.21 -3.95
C ILE A 125 -6.10 5.62 -3.82
N PHE A 126 -5.76 6.53 -4.73
CA PHE A 126 -6.30 7.89 -4.71
C PHE A 126 -7.80 7.93 -4.98
N ARG A 127 -8.27 7.13 -5.95
CA ARG A 127 -9.69 7.00 -6.25
C ARG A 127 -10.46 6.54 -5.02
N ASP A 128 -10.00 5.49 -4.35
CA ASP A 128 -10.70 4.91 -3.20
C ASP A 128 -10.74 5.87 -2.00
N LEU A 129 -9.61 6.49 -1.66
CA LEU A 129 -9.57 7.53 -0.64
C LEU A 129 -10.56 8.66 -0.93
N CYS A 130 -10.75 9.00 -2.20
CA CYS A 130 -11.67 10.04 -2.59
C CYS A 130 -13.15 9.65 -2.52
N LYS A 131 -13.52 8.37 -2.62
CA LYS A 131 -14.91 7.93 -2.43
C LYS A 131 -15.44 8.32 -1.05
N GLY A 132 -14.57 8.36 -0.03
CA GLY A 132 -14.93 8.75 1.34
C GLY A 132 -14.63 10.21 1.71
N LEU A 133 -13.77 10.91 0.96
CA LEU A 133 -13.20 12.20 1.37
C LEU A 133 -13.44 13.35 0.38
N CYS A 134 -13.78 13.06 -0.87
CA CYS A 134 -13.85 14.07 -1.93
C CYS A 134 -15.31 14.50 -2.17
N PRO A 135 -15.56 15.79 -2.48
CA PRO A 135 -16.91 16.27 -2.76
C PRO A 135 -17.52 15.54 -3.95
N ALA A 136 -18.84 15.30 -3.94
CA ALA A 136 -19.56 14.50 -4.94
C ALA A 136 -19.31 14.90 -6.42
N ASN A 137 -18.87 16.14 -6.68
CA ASN A 137 -18.59 16.64 -8.03
C ASN A 137 -17.14 16.42 -8.49
N THR A 138 -16.26 15.82 -7.67
CA THR A 138 -14.80 15.71 -7.97
C THR A 138 -14.38 14.29 -8.39
N THR A 139 -15.18 13.28 -8.11
CA THR A 139 -14.84 11.85 -8.27
C THR A 139 -14.55 11.45 -9.73
N LEU A 140 -15.14 12.14 -10.72
CA LEU A 140 -14.96 11.84 -12.14
C LEU A 140 -13.65 12.37 -12.75
N LEU A 141 -12.93 13.27 -12.07
CA LEU A 141 -11.76 13.94 -12.65
C LEU A 141 -10.42 13.39 -12.15
N GLN A 142 -10.38 12.56 -11.10
CA GLN A 142 -9.18 12.42 -10.27
C GLN A 142 -8.09 11.43 -10.75
N ALA A 143 -8.43 10.43 -11.56
CA ALA A 143 -7.47 9.39 -11.96
C ALA A 143 -6.38 9.88 -12.93
N SER A 144 -6.47 11.12 -13.41
CA SER A 144 -5.55 11.68 -14.42
C SER A 144 -4.98 13.05 -14.05
N TRP A 145 -5.11 13.50 -12.80
CA TRP A 145 -4.60 14.82 -12.40
C TRP A 145 -3.07 14.83 -12.30
N PRO A 146 -2.38 15.76 -13.00
CA PRO A 146 -1.01 16.10 -12.67
C PRO A 146 -0.91 16.43 -11.18
N TRP A 147 0.15 15.95 -10.50
CA TRP A 147 0.36 16.23 -9.06
C TRP A 147 0.30 17.70 -8.68
N LYS A 148 0.60 18.58 -9.64
CA LYS A 148 0.56 20.04 -9.52
C LYS A 148 -0.86 20.60 -9.39
N GLU A 149 -1.84 19.85 -9.87
CA GLU A 149 -3.24 20.25 -9.92
C GLU A 149 -4.06 19.64 -8.77
N LYS A 150 -3.56 18.60 -8.06
CA LYS A 150 -4.33 17.89 -7.00
C LYS A 150 -5.05 18.85 -6.03
N PRO A 151 -6.35 18.63 -5.79
CA PRO A 151 -7.16 19.58 -5.05
C PRO A 151 -6.71 19.73 -3.59
N SER A 152 -6.90 20.92 -3.04
CA SER A 152 -6.36 21.33 -1.73
C SER A 152 -6.83 20.49 -0.55
N HIS A 153 -7.96 19.78 -0.64
CA HIS A 153 -8.39 18.85 0.42
C HIS A 153 -7.49 17.61 0.52
N LEU A 154 -6.79 17.24 -0.57
CA LEU A 154 -5.71 16.25 -0.52
C LEU A 154 -4.39 16.85 0.02
N ALA A 155 -4.30 18.16 0.25
CA ALA A 155 -3.13 18.76 0.88
C ALA A 155 -2.96 18.31 2.34
N SER A 156 -4.02 17.82 3.00
CA SER A 156 -3.89 17.16 4.30
C SER A 156 -2.97 15.94 4.24
N LEU A 157 -3.03 15.14 3.15
CA LEU A 157 -2.10 14.03 2.92
C LEU A 157 -0.64 14.51 2.74
N LYS A 158 -0.44 15.73 2.24
CA LYS A 158 0.89 16.36 2.12
C LYS A 158 1.51 16.62 3.50
N TYR A 159 0.71 16.86 4.53
CA TYR A 159 1.19 17.02 5.91
C TYR A 159 1.57 15.68 6.54
N PHE A 160 0.84 14.60 6.23
CA PHE A 160 1.16 13.24 6.70
C PHE A 160 2.41 12.66 6.03
N TYR A 161 2.68 13.02 4.77
CA TYR A 161 3.85 12.56 3.99
C TYR A 161 4.98 13.60 3.92
N ARG A 162 5.27 14.33 5.00
CA ARG A 162 6.51 15.13 5.08
C ARG A 162 7.70 14.18 5.14
N SER A 163 8.25 13.86 3.97
CA SER A 163 9.53 13.17 3.85
C SER A 163 10.64 14.05 4.43
N ASN A 164 11.20 13.64 5.58
CA ASN A 164 12.45 14.19 6.10
C ASN A 164 13.65 13.64 5.30
N LEU A 165 13.57 13.59 3.97
CA LEU A 165 14.73 13.26 3.15
C LEU A 165 15.55 14.53 2.97
N PRO A 166 16.78 14.61 3.50
CA PRO A 166 17.65 15.75 3.24
C PRO A 166 17.95 15.76 1.75
N ARG A 167 17.51 16.82 1.04
CA ARG A 167 18.02 17.12 -0.29
C ARG A 167 19.50 17.44 -0.14
N THR A 168 20.38 16.48 -0.42
CA THR A 168 21.77 16.80 -0.70
C THR A 168 21.79 17.59 -2.00
N LYS A 169 22.02 18.91 -1.89
CA LYS A 169 22.39 19.73 -3.03
C LYS A 169 23.66 19.12 -3.61
N ARG A 170 23.59 18.64 -4.85
CA ARG A 170 24.79 18.43 -5.66
C ARG A 170 25.00 19.75 -6.38
N ASP A 171 25.92 20.56 -5.85
CA ASP A 171 26.43 21.74 -6.53
C ASP A 171 27.43 21.25 -7.60
N THR A 172 27.16 21.59 -8.85
CA THR A 172 28.13 21.75 -9.95
C THR A 172 27.54 22.76 -10.92
#